data_AF-A0AA36B9M1-F1
#
_entry.id   AF-A0AA36B9M1-F1
#
_cell.length_a   1.000
_cell.length_b   1.000
_cell.length_c   1.000
_cell.angle_alpha   90.00
_cell.angle_beta   90.00
_cell.angle_gamma   90.00
#
_symmetry.space_group_name_H-M   'P 1'
#
loop_
_entity.id
_entity.type
_entity.pdbx_description
1 polymer ?
#
loop_
_entity_poly.entity_id
_entity_poly.type
_entity_poly.pdbx_seq_one_letter_code
_entity_poly.pdbx_strand_id
1 'polypeptide(L)'
;MGLATKPKSSFKLTILLAIIGAMIGLLLLILSFYCFKRTVQEKRGLIFYTEDHSYHCEAIDKFISFMNKSKCKLEVAARLVKGGDPLRLSLEIQKSDFIILVYSKALHKRIQAWKSNQDYINFLKEDNSALLTVSLLKELKASKKLIICKFPQAPNSGISSEFPSVKCYTLTKELNLLIQQIHRTGVDQDLAILVKSNKLNHKFNSLTNTIKNAATFEENSSYWFEDKYICPKKMESLNEMPDYTEKFLVDGCEHSIYSIPISYMFEQINVDNDTIA
;
A
#
# COMPACT_ATOMS: atom_id res chain seq x y z
N MET A 1 -36.72 44.40 68.22
CA MET A 1 -36.07 43.08 68.04
C MET A 1 -36.01 42.80 66.55
N GLY A 2 -34.85 43.08 65.94
CA GLY A 2 -34.62 42.78 64.52
C GLY A 2 -34.11 41.36 64.37
N LEU A 3 -34.60 40.65 63.35
CA LEU A 3 -33.89 39.51 62.77
C LEU A 3 -34.22 39.41 61.28
N ALA A 4 -33.40 40.17 60.56
CA ALA A 4 -32.91 39.99 59.19
C ALA A 4 -33.55 38.88 58.34
N THR A 5 -34.33 39.28 57.35
CA THR A 5 -34.61 38.47 56.15
C THR A 5 -33.55 38.73 55.08
N LYS A 6 -32.73 37.71 54.75
CA LYS A 6 -32.17 37.30 53.42
C LYS A 6 -30.75 36.70 53.55
N PRO A 7 -30.40 35.63 52.80
CA PRO A 7 -30.36 35.72 51.33
C PRO A 7 -30.98 34.53 50.59
N LYS A 8 -32.02 34.82 49.80
CA LYS A 8 -32.53 33.95 48.71
C LYS A 8 -31.69 34.08 47.42
N SER A 9 -30.68 34.97 47.38
CA SER A 9 -29.90 35.29 46.17
C SER A 9 -28.66 34.42 45.99
N SER A 10 -28.01 33.96 47.08
CA SER A 10 -26.82 33.11 46.99
C SER A 10 -27.13 31.78 46.30
N PHE A 11 -28.27 31.16 46.64
CA PHE A 11 -28.71 29.90 46.05
C PHE A 11 -28.94 29.99 44.53
N LYS A 12 -29.51 31.10 44.05
CA LYS A 12 -29.71 31.35 42.61
C LYS A 12 -28.38 31.57 41.87
N LEU A 13 -27.43 32.25 42.52
CA LEU A 13 -26.09 32.46 41.97
C LEU A 13 -25.33 31.14 41.82
N THR A 14 -25.39 30.26 42.83
CA THR A 14 -24.74 28.94 42.81
C THR A 14 -25.31 28.06 41.70
N ILE A 15 -26.64 28.05 41.52
CA ILE A 15 -27.29 27.31 40.44
C ILE A 15 -26.88 27.87 39.07
N LEU A 16 -26.83 29.19 38.91
CA LEU A 16 -26.41 29.82 37.66
C LEU A 16 -24.95 29.45 37.30
N LEU A 17 -24.03 29.49 38.28
CA LEU A 17 -22.64 29.07 38.09
C LEU A 17 -22.53 27.58 37.73
N ALA A 18 -23.33 26.71 38.35
CA ALA A 18 -23.33 25.29 38.04
C ALA A 18 -23.78 25.01 36.59
N ILE A 19 -24.80 25.74 36.10
CA ILE A 19 -25.28 25.63 34.72
C ILE A 19 -24.20 26.10 33.74
N ILE A 20 -23.56 27.26 34.00
CA ILE A 20 -22.46 27.77 33.17
C ILE A 20 -21.29 26.78 33.14
N GLY A 21 -20.91 26.24 34.31
CA GLY A 21 -19.86 25.23 34.41
C GLY A 21 -20.16 23.96 33.62
N ALA A 22 -21.39 23.45 33.70
CA ALA A 22 -21.83 22.27 32.95
C ALA A 22 -21.80 22.51 31.42
N MET A 23 -22.24 23.70 30.97
CA MET A 23 -22.21 24.08 29.56
C MET A 23 -20.79 24.19 29.02
N ILE A 24 -19.87 24.80 29.78
CA ILE A 24 -18.45 24.89 29.42
C ILE A 24 -17.82 23.49 29.39
N GLY A 25 -18.10 22.65 30.39
CA GLY A 25 -17.61 21.27 30.45
C GLY A 25 -18.07 20.44 29.25
N LEU A 26 -19.35 20.55 28.87
CA LEU A 26 -19.89 19.87 27.70
C LEU A 26 -19.27 20.38 26.40
N LEU A 27 -19.08 21.70 26.27
CA LEU A 27 -18.43 22.31 25.12
C LEU A 27 -16.99 21.80 24.95
N LEU A 28 -16.23 21.74 26.06
CA LEU A 28 -14.86 21.23 26.06
C LEU A 28 -14.79 19.73 25.74
N LEU A 29 -15.77 18.93 26.19
CA LEU A 29 -15.88 17.51 25.83
C LEU A 29 -16.18 17.32 24.34
N ILE A 30 -17.12 18.08 23.78
CA ILE A 30 -17.42 18.04 22.34
C ILE A 30 -16.20 18.49 21.54
N LEU A 31 -15.51 19.55 21.99
CA LEU A 31 -14.31 20.06 21.33
C LEU A 31 -13.15 19.06 21.43
N SER A 32 -12.96 18.39 22.57
CA SER A 32 -11.92 17.38 22.74
C SER A 32 -12.19 16.16 21.87
N PHE A 33 -13.43 15.68 21.82
CA PHE A 33 -13.83 14.59 20.93
C PHE A 33 -13.70 14.97 19.46
N TYR A 34 -14.05 16.22 19.11
CA TYR A 34 -13.87 16.76 17.76
C TYR A 34 -12.39 16.85 17.38
N CYS A 35 -11.52 17.35 18.27
CA CYS A 35 -10.07 17.41 18.08
C CYS A 35 -9.42 16.02 18.01
N PHE A 36 -9.89 15.07 18.81
CA PHE A 36 -9.42 13.68 18.79
C PHE A 36 -9.83 12.94 17.50
N LYS A 37 -11.04 13.20 16.99
CA LYS A 37 -11.48 12.69 15.69
C LYS A 37 -10.68 13.30 14.52
N ARG A 38 -10.15 14.51 14.71
CA ARG A 38 -9.40 15.25 13.68
C ARG A 38 -7.91 14.88 13.64
N THR A 39 -7.39 14.21 14.65
CA THR A 39 -5.98 13.80 14.65
C THR A 39 -5.78 12.70 13.60
N VAL A 40 -4.85 12.92 12.66
CA VAL A 40 -4.49 11.91 11.64
C VAL A 40 -4.16 10.59 12.34
N GLN A 41 -5.03 9.60 12.21
CA GLN A 41 -4.74 8.23 12.67
C GLN A 41 -3.76 7.57 11.71
N GLU A 42 -2.89 6.72 12.23
CA GLU A 42 -1.99 5.93 11.38
C GLU A 42 -2.81 4.96 10.53
N LYS A 43 -2.55 4.95 9.22
CA LYS A 43 -3.15 4.04 8.25
C LYS A 43 -2.18 2.93 7.92
N ARG A 44 -2.62 1.68 7.99
CA ARG A 44 -1.81 0.51 7.65
C ARG A 44 -2.09 0.11 6.20
N GLY A 45 -1.05 -0.11 5.42
CA GLY A 45 -1.20 -0.57 4.04
C GLY A 45 -0.14 -1.57 3.61
N LEU A 46 -0.44 -2.24 2.50
CA LEU A 46 0.47 -3.17 1.84
C LEU A 46 1.00 -2.57 0.55
N ILE A 47 2.25 -2.87 0.24
CA ILE A 47 2.85 -2.57 -1.07
C ILE A 47 3.23 -3.84 -1.80
N PHE A 48 2.82 -3.88 -3.07
CA PHE A 48 3.20 -4.86 -4.07
C PHE A 48 4.00 -4.17 -5.17
N TYR A 49 5.15 -4.73 -5.55
CA TYR A 49 6.00 -4.21 -6.60
C TYR A 49 6.84 -5.35 -7.20
N THR A 50 7.34 -5.15 -8.41
CA THR A 50 8.32 -6.05 -9.03
C THR A 50 9.73 -5.54 -8.75
N GLU A 51 10.66 -6.44 -8.48
CA GLU A 51 12.06 -6.12 -8.15
C GLU A 51 12.87 -5.78 -9.41
N ASP A 52 12.40 -4.89 -10.29
CA ASP A 52 12.96 -4.63 -11.62
C ASP A 52 14.49 -4.50 -11.67
N HIS A 53 15.06 -3.58 -10.90
CA HIS A 53 16.50 -3.40 -10.74
C HIS A 53 16.79 -2.65 -9.44
N SER A 54 18.06 -2.62 -9.03
CA SER A 54 18.50 -2.04 -7.76
C SER A 54 18.00 -0.62 -7.52
N TYR A 55 18.07 0.26 -8.53
CA TYR A 55 17.56 1.64 -8.40
C TYR A 55 16.05 1.73 -8.19
N HIS A 56 15.25 0.82 -8.76
CA HIS A 56 13.81 0.73 -8.47
C HIS A 56 13.57 0.26 -7.04
N CYS A 57 14.26 -0.79 -6.58
CA CYS A 57 14.15 -1.26 -5.21
C CYS A 57 14.53 -0.15 -4.20
N GLU A 58 15.61 0.59 -4.47
CA GLU A 58 16.00 1.73 -3.63
C GLU A 58 14.92 2.82 -3.62
N ALA A 59 14.34 3.15 -4.78
CA ALA A 59 13.27 4.14 -4.86
C ALA A 59 12.03 3.70 -4.08
N ILE A 60 11.68 2.41 -4.12
CA ILE A 60 10.61 1.83 -3.30
C ILE A 60 10.91 1.95 -1.80
N ASP A 61 12.14 1.66 -1.37
CA ASP A 61 12.51 1.82 0.04
C ASP A 61 12.41 3.29 0.50
N LYS A 62 12.84 4.24 -0.33
CA LYS A 62 12.65 5.68 -0.05
C LYS A 62 11.18 6.05 -0.01
N PHE A 63 10.36 5.48 -0.90
CA PHE A 63 8.92 5.70 -0.93
C PHE A 63 8.22 5.18 0.33
N ILE A 64 8.50 3.95 0.75
CA ILE A 64 8.01 3.38 2.02
C ILE A 64 8.43 4.28 3.19
N SER A 65 9.69 4.71 3.21
CA SER A 65 10.23 5.59 4.24
C SER A 65 9.53 6.96 4.29
N PHE A 66 9.12 7.49 3.14
CA PHE A 66 8.32 8.71 3.00
C PHE A 66 6.90 8.49 3.53
N MET A 67 6.21 7.44 3.07
CA MET A 67 4.84 7.11 3.48
C MET A 67 4.73 6.87 4.99
N ASN A 68 5.68 6.15 5.58
CA ASN A 68 5.72 5.89 7.02
C ASN A 68 5.83 7.19 7.86
N LYS A 69 6.46 8.24 7.32
CA LYS A 69 6.49 9.56 7.99
C LYS A 69 5.21 10.37 7.81
N SER A 70 4.41 10.02 6.81
CA SER A 70 3.10 10.59 6.53
C SER A 70 1.95 9.85 7.24
N LYS A 71 2.27 9.08 8.30
CA LYS A 71 1.31 8.23 9.04
C LYS A 71 0.61 7.20 8.14
N CYS A 72 1.26 6.78 7.05
CA CYS A 72 0.83 5.69 6.19
C CYS A 72 1.86 4.57 6.36
N LYS A 73 1.66 3.68 7.34
CA LYS A 73 2.56 2.56 7.62
C LYS A 73 2.44 1.53 6.50
N LEU A 74 3.46 1.46 5.67
CA LEU A 74 3.49 0.61 4.48
C LEU A 74 4.38 -0.60 4.72
N GLU A 75 3.81 -1.79 4.57
CA GLU A 75 4.51 -3.08 4.71
C GLU A 75 4.64 -3.77 3.36
N VAL A 76 5.84 -4.30 3.06
CA VAL A 76 6.09 -5.03 1.82
C VAL A 76 5.42 -6.40 1.91
N ALA A 77 4.50 -6.67 0.97
CA ALA A 77 3.64 -7.85 1.04
C ALA A 77 4.45 -9.16 1.12
N ALA A 78 5.47 -9.35 0.29
CA ALA A 78 6.24 -10.60 0.29
C ALA A 78 7.01 -10.85 1.59
N ARG A 79 7.38 -9.79 2.33
CA ARG A 79 8.03 -9.94 3.65
C ARG A 79 7.09 -10.53 4.70
N LEU A 80 5.77 -10.38 4.53
CA LEU A 80 4.75 -10.92 5.44
C LEU A 80 4.43 -12.39 5.13
N VAL A 81 4.77 -12.86 3.94
CA VAL A 81 4.48 -14.22 3.43
C VAL A 81 5.74 -15.11 3.43
N LYS A 82 6.89 -14.63 3.92
CA LYS A 82 8.08 -15.49 4.13
C LYS A 82 7.69 -16.66 5.04
N GLY A 83 7.51 -17.84 4.44
CA GLY A 83 6.96 -19.04 5.08
C GLY A 83 5.80 -19.73 4.32
N GLY A 84 5.30 -19.15 3.22
CA GLY A 84 4.42 -19.86 2.28
C GLY A 84 2.95 -19.96 2.68
N ASP A 85 2.49 -19.25 3.72
CA ASP A 85 1.08 -19.25 4.14
C ASP A 85 0.26 -18.21 3.34
N PRO A 86 -0.58 -18.65 2.38
CA PRO A 86 -1.35 -17.76 1.50
C PRO A 86 -2.54 -17.15 2.23
N LEU A 87 -3.09 -17.87 3.21
CA LEU A 87 -4.20 -17.40 4.04
C LEU A 87 -3.75 -16.16 4.81
N ARG A 88 -2.48 -16.14 5.23
CA ARG A 88 -1.89 -14.95 5.85
C ARG A 88 -1.89 -13.74 4.91
N LEU A 89 -1.58 -13.91 3.62
CA LEU A 89 -1.60 -12.78 2.67
C LEU A 89 -3.01 -12.22 2.49
N SER A 90 -4.00 -13.08 2.27
CA SER A 90 -5.40 -12.65 2.11
C SER A 90 -5.92 -11.96 3.38
N LEU A 91 -5.56 -12.47 4.57
CA LEU A 91 -5.88 -11.81 5.84
C LEU A 91 -5.24 -10.43 5.96
N GLU A 92 -3.97 -10.27 5.56
CA GLU A 92 -3.31 -8.96 5.59
C GLU A 92 -3.91 -7.98 4.58
N ILE A 93 -4.31 -8.45 3.39
CA ILE A 93 -5.07 -7.67 2.39
C ILE A 93 -6.40 -7.17 2.98
N GLN A 94 -7.11 -8.05 3.70
CA GLN A 94 -8.37 -7.70 4.35
C GLN A 94 -8.19 -6.72 5.52
N LYS A 95 -7.13 -6.86 6.32
CA LYS A 95 -6.82 -5.99 7.47
C LYS A 95 -6.30 -4.62 7.08
N SER A 96 -5.71 -4.49 5.89
CA SER A 96 -5.12 -3.23 5.44
C SER A 96 -6.18 -2.16 5.18
N ASP A 97 -5.87 -0.90 5.52
CA ASP A 97 -6.69 0.26 5.18
C ASP A 97 -6.63 0.58 3.68
N PHE A 98 -5.45 0.40 3.07
CA PHE A 98 -5.18 0.69 1.67
C PHE A 98 -4.14 -0.28 1.11
N ILE A 99 -4.13 -0.46 -0.22
CA ILE A 99 -3.18 -1.34 -0.91
C ILE A 99 -2.54 -0.55 -2.05
N ILE A 100 -1.22 -0.58 -2.13
CA ILE A 100 -0.46 0.03 -3.22
C ILE A 100 0.09 -1.06 -4.13
N LEU A 101 -0.25 -1.00 -5.41
CA LEU A 101 0.45 -1.74 -6.45
C LEU A 101 1.31 -0.76 -7.25
N VAL A 102 2.62 -0.95 -7.23
CA VAL A 102 3.54 -0.16 -8.07
C VAL A 102 3.62 -0.80 -9.44
N TYR A 103 3.02 -0.12 -10.41
CA TYR A 103 3.01 -0.51 -11.81
C TYR A 103 4.30 -0.06 -12.49
N SER A 104 5.06 -1.04 -12.97
CA SER A 104 6.34 -0.84 -13.65
C SER A 104 6.31 -1.35 -15.10
N LYS A 105 7.37 -1.05 -15.86
CA LYS A 105 7.57 -1.60 -17.21
C LYS A 105 7.62 -3.13 -17.19
N ALA A 106 8.25 -3.73 -16.16
CA ALA A 106 8.37 -5.17 -16.07
C ALA A 106 7.02 -5.83 -15.80
N LEU A 107 6.25 -5.31 -14.83
CA LEU A 107 4.90 -5.79 -14.56
C LEU A 107 3.99 -5.68 -15.79
N HIS A 108 4.07 -4.55 -16.51
CA HIS A 108 3.33 -4.37 -17.75
C HIS A 108 3.63 -5.47 -18.79
N LYS A 109 4.92 -5.72 -19.06
CA LYS A 109 5.35 -6.75 -20.01
C LYS A 109 4.92 -8.15 -19.58
N ARG A 110 5.03 -8.46 -18.28
CA ARG A 110 4.56 -9.74 -17.72
C ARG A 110 3.07 -9.94 -17.93
N ILE A 111 2.26 -8.90 -17.65
CA ILE A 111 0.81 -8.92 -17.90
C ILE A 111 0.51 -9.15 -19.39
N GLN A 112 1.25 -8.53 -20.32
CA GLN A 112 1.05 -8.78 -21.74
C GLN A 112 1.41 -10.22 -22.13
N ALA A 113 2.48 -10.80 -21.57
CA ALA A 113 2.84 -12.19 -21.84
C ALA A 113 1.76 -13.18 -21.39
N TRP A 114 1.11 -12.93 -20.24
CA TRP A 114 0.01 -13.77 -19.77
C TRP A 114 -1.18 -13.82 -20.73
N LYS A 115 -1.45 -12.75 -21.49
CA LYS A 115 -2.50 -12.76 -22.53
C LYS A 115 -2.25 -13.79 -23.63
N SER A 116 -0.99 -14.15 -23.85
CA SER A 116 -0.55 -15.16 -24.80
C SER A 116 -0.24 -16.51 -24.13
N ASN A 117 -0.68 -16.71 -22.88
CA ASN A 117 -0.39 -17.90 -22.08
C ASN A 117 1.12 -18.17 -21.90
N GLN A 118 1.88 -17.09 -21.70
CA GLN A 118 3.32 -17.14 -21.44
C GLN A 118 3.66 -16.40 -20.14
N ASP A 119 4.78 -16.76 -19.51
CA ASP A 119 5.35 -15.99 -18.39
C ASP A 119 6.87 -15.93 -18.44
N TYR A 120 7.43 -14.91 -17.79
CA TYR A 120 8.84 -14.69 -17.59
C TYR A 120 9.31 -15.40 -16.31
N ILE A 121 10.01 -16.52 -16.45
CA ILE A 121 10.45 -17.37 -15.32
C ILE A 121 11.27 -16.59 -14.29
N ASN A 122 12.06 -15.62 -14.72
CA ASN A 122 12.92 -14.87 -13.80
C ASN A 122 12.14 -14.00 -12.80
N PHE A 123 10.84 -13.72 -13.01
CA PHE A 123 10.02 -13.11 -11.95
C PHE A 123 9.81 -14.03 -10.75
N LEU A 124 9.91 -15.35 -10.93
CA LEU A 124 9.72 -16.33 -9.86
C LEU A 124 10.96 -16.45 -8.93
N LYS A 125 12.08 -15.85 -9.33
CA LYS A 125 13.33 -15.87 -8.55
C LYS A 125 13.37 -14.82 -7.43
N GLU A 126 12.42 -13.88 -7.43
CA GLU A 126 12.41 -12.73 -6.53
C GLU A 126 11.09 -12.70 -5.78
N ASP A 127 11.15 -12.73 -4.45
CA ASP A 127 9.97 -12.85 -3.58
C ASP A 127 8.84 -11.88 -3.92
N ASN A 128 9.15 -10.59 -4.15
CA ASN A 128 8.12 -9.59 -4.43
C ASN A 128 7.53 -9.75 -5.84
N SER A 129 8.38 -10.06 -6.82
CA SER A 129 8.01 -10.31 -8.20
C SER A 129 7.16 -11.58 -8.32
N ALA A 130 7.54 -12.65 -7.61
CA ALA A 130 6.86 -13.93 -7.62
C ALA A 130 5.47 -13.82 -7.00
N LEU A 131 5.30 -12.96 -5.98
CA LEU A 131 4.00 -12.74 -5.34
C LEU A 131 2.93 -12.26 -6.34
N LEU A 132 3.33 -11.47 -7.33
CA LEU A 132 2.44 -10.84 -8.32
C LEU A 132 2.00 -11.83 -9.40
N THR A 133 0.97 -12.60 -9.08
CA THR A 133 0.40 -13.61 -9.98
C THR A 133 -0.91 -13.15 -10.60
N VAL A 134 -1.36 -13.86 -11.63
CA VAL A 134 -2.64 -13.54 -12.31
C VAL A 134 -3.80 -13.54 -11.32
N SER A 135 -3.89 -14.55 -10.45
CA SER A 135 -4.95 -14.67 -9.45
C SER A 135 -4.91 -13.55 -8.41
N LEU A 136 -3.72 -13.24 -7.88
CA LEU A 136 -3.58 -12.15 -6.92
C LEU A 136 -3.96 -10.80 -7.54
N LEU A 137 -3.54 -10.52 -8.78
CA LEU A 137 -3.92 -9.26 -9.43
C LEU A 137 -5.43 -9.15 -9.66
N LYS A 138 -6.13 -10.26 -9.93
CA LYS A 138 -7.60 -10.28 -10.01
C LYS A 138 -8.23 -9.93 -8.65
N GLU A 139 -7.73 -10.53 -7.57
CA GLU A 139 -8.18 -10.23 -6.20
C GLU A 139 -7.94 -8.75 -5.84
N LEU A 140 -6.74 -8.24 -6.09
CA LEU A 140 -6.39 -6.84 -5.86
C LEU A 140 -7.28 -5.90 -6.67
N LYS A 141 -7.56 -6.22 -7.95
CA LYS A 141 -8.44 -5.42 -8.81
C LYS A 141 -9.89 -5.40 -8.32
N ALA A 142 -10.37 -6.49 -7.71
CA ALA A 142 -11.69 -6.53 -7.09
C ALA A 142 -11.76 -5.72 -5.78
N SER A 143 -10.61 -5.44 -5.16
CA SER A 143 -10.54 -4.66 -3.92
C SER A 143 -10.79 -3.17 -4.14
N LYS A 144 -11.74 -2.60 -3.39
CA LYS A 144 -12.00 -1.16 -3.34
C LYS A 144 -10.86 -0.35 -2.66
N LYS A 145 -9.85 -1.05 -2.13
CA LYS A 145 -8.71 -0.46 -1.40
C LYS A 145 -7.47 -0.27 -2.28
N LEU A 146 -7.49 -0.80 -3.51
CA LEU A 146 -6.37 -0.74 -4.43
C LEU A 146 -6.12 0.69 -4.91
N ILE A 147 -4.84 1.08 -4.86
CA ILE A 147 -4.31 2.31 -5.42
C ILE A 147 -3.15 1.91 -6.33
N ILE A 148 -3.16 2.38 -7.58
CA ILE A 148 -2.03 2.20 -8.47
C ILE A 148 -1.05 3.34 -8.26
N CYS A 149 0.22 3.00 -8.11
CA CYS A 149 1.32 3.96 -8.18
C CYS A 149 2.19 3.61 -9.37
N LYS A 150 2.84 4.60 -9.99
CA LYS A 150 3.78 4.36 -11.08
C LYS A 150 4.99 5.26 -10.99
N PHE A 151 6.10 4.79 -11.55
CA PHE A 151 7.24 5.65 -11.80
C PHE A 151 6.93 6.63 -12.95
N PRO A 152 7.51 7.86 -12.94
CA PRO A 152 7.27 8.84 -13.99
C PRO A 152 7.56 8.33 -15.40
N GLN A 153 8.62 7.53 -15.56
CA GLN A 153 9.06 6.96 -16.82
C GLN A 153 8.22 5.74 -17.28
N ALA A 154 7.35 5.20 -16.42
CA ALA A 154 6.50 4.07 -16.79
C ALA A 154 5.37 4.48 -17.76
N PRO A 155 5.10 3.70 -18.82
CA PRO A 155 4.11 4.04 -19.83
C PRO A 155 2.69 4.07 -19.27
N ASN A 156 1.90 5.07 -19.66
CA ASN A 156 0.50 5.22 -19.21
C ASN A 156 -0.47 4.26 -19.90
N SER A 157 -0.14 3.83 -21.12
CA SER A 157 -1.05 3.08 -22.02
C SER A 157 -1.48 1.71 -21.48
N GLY A 158 -0.73 1.14 -20.54
CA GLY A 158 -1.04 -0.15 -19.92
C GLY A 158 -1.95 -0.08 -18.70
N ILE A 159 -1.99 1.04 -17.98
CA ILE A 159 -2.64 1.07 -16.66
C ILE A 159 -4.16 1.15 -16.81
N SER A 160 -4.66 1.99 -17.70
CA SER A 160 -6.10 2.20 -17.90
C SER A 160 -6.82 0.97 -18.47
N SER A 161 -6.12 0.16 -19.26
CA SER A 161 -6.66 -1.09 -19.82
C SER A 161 -6.68 -2.22 -18.79
N GLU A 162 -5.60 -2.39 -18.02
CA GLU A 162 -5.50 -3.47 -17.03
C GLU A 162 -6.29 -3.16 -15.74
N PHE A 163 -6.30 -1.91 -15.30
CA PHE A 163 -6.94 -1.42 -14.08
C PHE A 163 -7.93 -0.28 -14.37
N PRO A 164 -9.03 -0.57 -15.10
CA PRO A 164 -10.06 0.43 -15.35
C PRO A 164 -10.62 0.95 -14.02
N SER A 165 -10.85 2.25 -13.95
CA SER A 165 -11.47 2.93 -12.79
C SER A 165 -10.64 2.96 -11.49
N VAL A 166 -9.42 2.40 -11.47
CA VAL A 166 -8.53 2.54 -10.31
C VAL A 166 -7.70 3.83 -10.45
N LYS A 167 -7.63 4.64 -9.39
CA LYS A 167 -6.81 5.86 -9.41
C LYS A 167 -5.34 5.50 -9.49
N CYS A 168 -4.63 6.15 -10.41
CA CYS A 168 -3.19 6.01 -10.59
C CYS A 168 -2.47 7.29 -10.14
N TYR A 169 -1.42 7.14 -9.34
CA TYR A 169 -0.59 8.23 -8.84
C TYR A 169 0.86 8.06 -9.29
N THR A 170 1.48 9.16 -9.66
CA THR A 170 2.90 9.22 -10.03
C THR A 170 3.73 9.46 -8.78
N LEU A 171 4.74 8.61 -8.53
CA LEU A 171 5.58 8.59 -7.32
C LEU A 171 6.49 9.83 -7.12
N THR A 172 6.25 10.92 -7.84
CA THR A 172 6.96 12.20 -7.68
C THR A 172 5.97 13.32 -7.36
N LYS A 173 5.30 13.86 -8.38
CA LYS A 173 4.49 15.08 -8.26
C LYS A 173 3.16 14.88 -7.51
N GLU A 174 2.66 13.65 -7.44
CA GLU A 174 1.30 13.36 -6.94
C GLU A 174 1.29 12.72 -5.55
N LEU A 175 2.44 12.65 -4.87
CA LEU A 175 2.57 12.04 -3.55
C LEU A 175 1.68 12.69 -2.49
N ASN A 176 1.50 14.00 -2.54
CA ASN A 176 0.61 14.70 -1.60
C ASN A 176 -0.86 14.32 -1.84
N LEU A 177 -1.27 14.20 -3.10
CA LEU A 177 -2.62 13.76 -3.48
C LEU A 177 -2.85 12.31 -3.06
N LEU A 178 -1.83 11.45 -3.17
CA LEU A 178 -1.87 10.07 -2.67
C LEU A 178 -2.11 10.02 -1.16
N ILE A 179 -1.36 10.81 -0.37
CA ILE A 179 -1.53 10.86 1.08
C ILE A 179 -2.93 11.38 1.44
N GLN A 180 -3.42 12.42 0.76
CA GLN A 180 -4.77 12.94 0.96
C GLN A 180 -5.85 11.91 0.62
N GLN A 181 -5.65 11.12 -0.44
CA GLN A 181 -6.57 10.04 -0.82
C GLN A 181 -6.63 8.96 0.27
N ILE A 182 -5.50 8.59 0.87
CA ILE A 182 -5.42 7.55 1.91
C ILE A 182 -6.09 8.03 3.21
N HIS A 183 -5.84 9.27 3.62
CA HIS A 183 -6.41 9.82 4.86
C HIS A 183 -7.85 10.36 4.71
N ARG A 184 -8.34 10.47 3.47
CA ARG A 184 -9.60 11.14 3.08
C ARG A 184 -9.55 12.65 3.36
N THR A 185 -10.23 13.43 2.53
CA THR A 185 -10.17 14.91 2.38
C THR A 185 -10.58 15.77 3.60
N GLY A 186 -10.58 15.24 4.82
CA GLY A 186 -10.94 15.97 6.05
C GLY A 186 -9.77 16.38 6.95
N VAL A 187 -8.53 15.99 6.60
CA VAL A 187 -7.36 16.11 7.49
C VAL A 187 -6.33 17.14 7.01
N ASP A 188 -6.78 18.16 6.29
CA ASP A 188 -5.92 19.05 5.50
C ASP A 188 -4.90 19.86 6.32
N GLN A 189 -5.22 20.31 7.54
CA GLN A 189 -4.31 21.16 8.30
C GLN A 189 -3.11 20.39 8.87
N ASP A 190 -3.33 19.23 9.48
CA ASP A 190 -2.25 18.42 10.06
C ASP A 190 -1.39 17.77 8.98
N LEU A 191 -2.01 17.30 7.88
CA LEU A 191 -1.27 16.78 6.71
C LEU A 191 -0.42 17.87 6.06
N ALA A 192 -0.97 19.08 5.87
CA ALA A 192 -0.24 20.18 5.25
C ALA A 192 0.96 20.62 6.10
N ILE A 193 0.83 20.63 7.43
CA ILE A 193 1.94 20.91 8.35
C ILE A 193 2.99 19.80 8.29
N LEU A 194 2.56 18.54 8.27
CA LEU A 194 3.44 17.38 8.19
C LEU A 194 4.25 17.43 6.88
N VAL A 195 3.57 17.57 5.74
CA VAL A 195 4.18 17.66 4.40
C VAL A 195 5.13 18.85 4.27
N LYS A 196 4.80 20.02 4.86
CA LYS A 196 5.66 21.21 4.84
C LYS A 196 6.87 21.14 5.79
N SER A 197 6.98 20.10 6.62
CA SER A 197 8.11 19.97 7.52
C SER A 197 9.42 19.72 6.75
N ASN A 198 10.52 20.35 7.19
CA ASN A 198 11.85 20.20 6.57
C ASN A 198 12.31 18.73 6.46
N LYS A 199 11.87 17.89 7.39
CA LYS A 199 12.20 16.46 7.41
C LYS A 199 11.51 15.68 6.29
N LEU A 200 10.26 16.01 5.96
CA LEU A 200 9.54 15.42 4.83
C LEU A 200 10.05 15.94 3.50
N ASN A 201 10.46 17.22 3.42
CA ASN A 201 11.14 17.78 2.25
C ASN A 201 12.43 17.01 1.92
N HIS A 202 13.28 16.71 2.91
CA HIS A 202 14.49 15.92 2.67
C HIS A 202 14.16 14.52 2.12
N LYS A 203 13.14 13.84 2.67
CA LYS A 203 12.72 12.52 2.18
C LYS A 203 12.12 12.57 0.79
N PHE A 204 11.31 13.58 0.50
CA PHE A 204 10.75 13.82 -0.82
C PHE A 204 11.85 14.05 -1.86
N ASN A 205 12.85 14.86 -1.52
CA ASN A 205 14.01 15.11 -2.38
C ASN A 205 14.84 13.84 -2.58
N SER A 206 15.08 13.07 -1.50
CA SER A 206 15.77 11.78 -1.60
C SER A 206 15.04 10.81 -2.52
N LEU A 207 13.73 10.65 -2.37
CA LEU A 207 12.91 9.82 -3.26
C LEU A 207 12.98 10.30 -4.71
N THR A 208 12.81 11.61 -4.93
CA THR A 208 12.85 12.20 -6.28
C THR A 208 14.21 11.97 -6.94
N ASN A 209 15.32 12.09 -6.20
CA ASN A 209 16.65 11.83 -6.72
C ASN A 209 16.86 10.34 -7.04
N THR A 210 16.43 9.42 -6.18
CA THR A 210 16.54 7.98 -6.47
C THR A 210 15.68 7.59 -7.69
N ILE A 211 14.49 8.18 -7.85
CA ILE A 211 13.66 7.99 -9.06
C ILE A 211 14.37 8.52 -10.31
N LYS A 212 15.04 9.67 -10.23
CA LYS A 212 15.86 10.18 -11.35
C LYS A 212 16.99 9.22 -11.70
N ASN A 213 17.69 8.69 -10.71
CA ASN A 213 18.76 7.71 -10.94
C ASN A 213 18.23 6.45 -11.64
N ALA A 214 17.04 5.97 -11.24
CA ALA A 214 16.38 4.86 -11.91
C ALA A 214 16.07 5.20 -13.37
N ALA A 215 15.47 6.37 -13.64
CA ALA A 215 15.19 6.80 -15.01
C ALA A 215 16.47 6.91 -15.86
N THR A 216 17.53 7.52 -15.33
CA THR A 216 18.83 7.64 -16.02
C THR A 216 19.45 6.26 -16.29
N PHE A 217 19.31 5.31 -15.38
CA PHE A 217 19.74 3.94 -15.62
C PHE A 217 18.95 3.30 -16.79
N GLU A 218 17.61 3.42 -16.78
CA GLU A 218 16.77 2.88 -17.85
C GLU A 218 17.08 3.50 -19.22
N GLU A 219 17.42 4.80 -19.26
CA GLU A 219 17.85 5.52 -20.46
C GLU A 219 19.22 5.04 -20.97
N ASN A 220 20.18 4.82 -20.07
CA ASN A 220 21.54 4.40 -20.42
C ASN A 220 21.65 2.89 -20.69
N SER A 221 20.70 2.10 -20.20
CA SER A 221 20.66 0.64 -20.33
C SER A 221 19.34 0.20 -20.95
N SER A 222 19.12 0.56 -22.22
CA SER A 222 17.84 0.33 -22.92
C SER A 222 17.35 -1.13 -22.90
N TYR A 223 18.26 -2.10 -22.77
CA TYR A 223 18.00 -3.55 -22.73
C TYR A 223 17.92 -4.13 -21.32
N TRP A 224 17.92 -3.30 -20.26
CA TRP A 224 17.91 -3.76 -18.87
C TRP A 224 16.83 -4.82 -18.58
N PHE A 225 15.68 -4.69 -19.24
CA PHE A 225 14.57 -5.62 -19.06
C PHE A 225 14.91 -6.96 -19.70
N GLU A 226 15.36 -6.97 -20.95
CA GLU A 226 15.72 -8.17 -21.69
C GLU A 226 16.92 -8.90 -21.06
N ASP A 227 17.89 -8.14 -20.54
CA ASP A 227 19.07 -8.66 -19.85
C ASP A 227 18.69 -9.42 -18.57
N LYS A 228 17.69 -8.92 -17.85
CA LYS A 228 17.20 -9.53 -16.60
C LYS A 228 16.13 -10.58 -16.84
N TYR A 229 15.14 -10.26 -17.65
CA TYR A 229 13.96 -11.06 -17.91
C TYR A 229 14.07 -11.65 -19.32
N ILE A 230 14.69 -12.83 -19.37
CA ILE A 230 14.81 -13.67 -20.58
C ILE A 230 13.41 -13.88 -21.20
N CYS A 231 13.35 -14.08 -22.52
CA CYS A 231 12.12 -14.32 -23.28
C CYS A 231 11.07 -15.17 -22.54
N PRO A 232 9.79 -14.75 -22.58
CA PRO A 232 8.72 -15.43 -21.87
C PRO A 232 8.51 -16.82 -22.47
N LYS A 233 8.22 -17.80 -21.60
CA LYS A 233 7.99 -19.19 -22.01
C LYS A 233 6.51 -19.52 -21.94
N LYS A 234 6.05 -20.36 -22.86
CA LYS A 234 4.69 -20.89 -22.84
C LYS A 234 4.48 -21.70 -21.56
N MET A 235 3.35 -21.49 -20.90
CA MET A 235 2.96 -22.24 -19.71
C MET A 235 1.82 -23.21 -20.03
N GLU A 236 1.78 -24.35 -19.35
CA GLU A 236 0.68 -25.31 -19.47
C GLU A 236 -0.57 -24.77 -18.78
N SER A 237 -0.39 -24.11 -17.63
CA SER A 237 -1.41 -23.32 -16.93
C SER A 237 -0.78 -22.09 -16.30
N LEU A 238 -1.43 -20.93 -16.41
CA LEU A 238 -1.01 -19.69 -15.72
C LEU A 238 -1.22 -19.73 -14.20
N ASN A 239 -1.96 -20.74 -13.72
CA ASN A 239 -2.21 -20.98 -12.29
C ASN A 239 -1.30 -22.10 -11.74
N GLU A 240 -0.67 -22.90 -12.60
CA GLU A 240 0.34 -23.87 -12.20
C GLU A 240 1.69 -23.19 -12.23
N MET A 241 2.31 -23.09 -11.07
CA MET A 241 3.73 -22.82 -11.04
C MET A 241 4.41 -24.08 -11.60
N PRO A 242 5.30 -23.98 -12.60
CA PRO A 242 5.93 -25.18 -13.11
C PRO A 242 6.75 -25.81 -11.98
N ASP A 243 6.67 -27.14 -11.84
CA ASP A 243 7.38 -27.90 -10.83
C ASP A 243 8.88 -27.82 -11.11
N TYR A 244 9.55 -26.81 -10.54
CA TYR A 244 10.97 -26.55 -10.73
C TYR A 244 11.82 -27.08 -9.57
N THR A 245 11.25 -27.89 -8.68
CA THR A 245 11.94 -28.53 -7.57
C THR A 245 13.19 -29.27 -8.03
N GLU A 246 13.18 -29.84 -9.25
CA GLU A 246 14.35 -30.52 -9.84
C GLU A 246 15.47 -29.60 -10.36
N LYS A 247 15.21 -28.30 -10.62
CA LYS A 247 16.25 -27.37 -11.11
C LYS A 247 16.78 -26.40 -10.07
N PHE A 248 16.05 -26.18 -8.97
CA PHE A 248 16.53 -25.37 -7.84
C PHE A 248 17.58 -26.09 -6.97
N LEU A 249 17.74 -27.40 -7.11
CA LEU A 249 18.73 -28.17 -6.34
C LEU A 249 20.17 -28.08 -6.89
N VAL A 250 20.38 -27.50 -8.08
CA VAL A 250 21.71 -27.46 -8.71
C VAL A 250 22.48 -26.16 -8.43
N ASP A 251 21.78 -25.05 -8.24
CA ASP A 251 22.35 -23.79 -7.77
C ASP A 251 21.74 -23.50 -6.40
N GLY A 252 22.52 -23.59 -5.33
CA GLY A 252 22.11 -23.54 -3.91
C GLY A 252 21.43 -22.25 -3.42
N CYS A 253 20.48 -21.70 -4.16
CA CYS A 253 19.55 -20.68 -3.73
C CYS A 253 18.38 -21.33 -3.00
N GLU A 254 18.55 -21.60 -1.71
CA GLU A 254 17.42 -21.69 -0.79
C GLU A 254 16.59 -20.38 -0.87
N HIS A 255 15.28 -20.49 -0.61
CA HIS A 255 14.32 -19.40 -0.33
C HIS A 255 13.49 -18.84 -1.50
N SER A 256 12.76 -19.69 -2.25
CA SER A 256 11.55 -19.22 -2.95
C SER A 256 10.31 -19.48 -2.09
N ILE A 257 9.45 -18.47 -1.89
CA ILE A 257 8.19 -18.56 -1.13
C ILE A 257 7.21 -19.58 -1.75
N TYR A 258 7.43 -19.98 -2.99
CA TYR A 258 6.59 -20.92 -3.69
C TYR A 258 7.27 -22.28 -3.83
N SER A 259 7.18 -23.08 -2.78
CA SER A 259 7.31 -24.55 -2.88
C SER A 259 5.95 -25.23 -3.11
N ILE A 260 4.86 -24.45 -3.24
CA ILE A 260 3.49 -24.96 -3.39
C ILE A 260 2.78 -24.20 -4.53
N PRO A 261 2.07 -24.88 -5.46
CA PRO A 261 1.30 -24.23 -6.51
C PRO A 261 0.21 -23.32 -5.95
N ILE A 262 0.12 -22.11 -6.51
CA ILE A 262 -0.87 -21.08 -6.14
C ILE A 262 -2.32 -21.54 -6.38
N SER A 263 -2.55 -22.43 -7.35
CA SER A 263 -3.87 -23.06 -7.55
C SER A 263 -4.39 -23.74 -6.28
N TYR A 264 -3.51 -24.46 -5.57
CA TYR A 264 -3.84 -25.13 -4.31
C TYR A 264 -4.13 -24.12 -3.18
N MET A 265 -3.50 -22.94 -3.25
CA MET A 265 -3.66 -21.86 -2.27
C MET A 265 -5.03 -21.15 -2.39
N PHE A 266 -5.56 -21.00 -3.61
CA PHE A 266 -6.84 -20.33 -3.85
C PHE A 266 -8.05 -21.28 -3.78
N GLU A 267 -7.88 -22.58 -4.05
CA GLU A 267 -8.96 -23.56 -3.87
C GLU A 267 -9.38 -23.72 -2.41
N GLN A 268 -8.42 -23.69 -1.46
CA GLN A 268 -8.73 -23.75 -0.02
C GLN A 268 -9.55 -22.54 0.48
N ILE A 269 -9.34 -21.36 -0.11
CA ILE A 269 -10.09 -20.14 0.26
C ILE A 269 -11.57 -20.23 -0.13
N ASN A 270 -11.89 -20.92 -1.22
CA ASN A 270 -13.29 -21.11 -1.64
C ASN A 270 -13.98 -22.21 -0.81
N VAL A 271 -13.25 -23.27 -0.44
CA VAL A 271 -13.81 -24.34 0.40
C VAL A 271 -14.21 -23.81 1.77
N ASP A 272 -13.37 -22.98 2.41
CA ASP A 272 -13.68 -22.43 3.75
C ASP A 272 -14.83 -21.41 3.75
N ASN A 273 -15.11 -20.72 2.62
CA ASN A 273 -16.25 -19.82 2.51
C ASN A 273 -17.58 -20.56 2.29
N ASP A 274 -17.56 -21.72 1.64
CA ASP A 274 -18.75 -22.55 1.43
C ASP A 274 -19.10 -23.40 2.66
N THR A 275 -18.20 -23.50 3.64
CA THR A 275 -18.47 -24.25 4.89
C THR A 275 -19.00 -23.38 6.05
N ILE A 276 -19.14 -22.06 5.85
CA ILE A 276 -19.66 -21.11 6.86
C ILE A 276 -21.04 -20.54 6.44
N ALA A 277 -21.73 -21.16 5.48
CA ALA A 277 -23.11 -20.84 5.10
C ALA A 277 -24.13 -21.77 5.77
#